data_AF-Q5HZX2-F1
#
_entry.id   AF-Q5HZX2-F1
#
_cell.length_a   1.000
_cell.length_b   1.000
_cell.length_c   1.000
_cell.angle_alpha   90.00
_cell.angle_beta   90.00
_cell.angle_gamma   90.00
#
_symmetry.space_group_name_H-M   'P 1'
#
loop_
_entity.id
_entity.type
_entity.pdbx_description
1 polymer ?
#
loop_
_entity_poly.entity_id
_entity_poly.type
_entity_poly.pdbx_seq_one_letter_code
_entity_poly.pdbx_strand_id
1 'polypeptide(L)'
;TCHHSSQEKHRCHFGPCPPCHQPCQKVLEKCGHLCPISCHDQALVKQTGRHQLSGPWEQPAEPAFIQTALPCPPCQVPIPVECLGKHEVSPLPCHAVGPYSCKRLCGRMLNCQNHTCTKECHKVTEVDGCPGRHKAGPECLQCEEGCSKSRPAGCPHPCVLPCHPGKCPPCVQMLRIKCHCKITNLYVECRKITTADVSEKNLLSCCKNQCPKELPCGHRCKEMCHPGECPYNCNQKVKLRCPCKRIKRELPCNKIRGNQVSVECDAACKEMKRKASEIKEAEANAALEEEKRRQQAELEAFENRLKGRRKKNRKRDEVAVQLSPWQKYKSYLFPVCGVVVAVLVWYICHHAD
;
A
#
# COMPACT_ATOMS: atom_id res chain seq x y z
N THR A 1 -30.83 -58.55 72.51
CA THR A 1 -29.45 -58.70 73.04
C THR A 1 -28.46 -58.17 72.01
N CYS A 2 -27.38 -57.53 72.42
CA CYS A 2 -26.34 -57.05 71.49
C CYS A 2 -25.40 -58.19 71.09
N HIS A 3 -24.66 -58.01 69.99
CA HIS A 3 -23.66 -58.97 69.51
C HIS A 3 -22.37 -59.07 70.36
N HIS A 4 -22.20 -58.22 71.38
CA HIS A 4 -21.01 -58.21 72.23
C HIS A 4 -21.07 -59.30 73.29
N SER A 5 -19.98 -60.05 73.45
CA SER A 5 -19.88 -61.14 74.44
C SER A 5 -19.80 -60.65 75.89
N SER A 6 -19.50 -59.36 76.13
CA SER A 6 -19.44 -58.74 77.45
C SER A 6 -20.17 -57.40 77.47
N GLN A 7 -21.23 -57.29 78.28
CA GLN A 7 -21.96 -56.04 78.48
C GLN A 7 -21.21 -55.12 79.45
N GLU A 8 -21.25 -53.80 79.23
CA GLU A 8 -20.73 -52.82 80.18
C GLU A 8 -21.40 -53.00 81.54
N LYS A 9 -20.58 -53.11 82.59
CA LYS A 9 -21.06 -53.28 83.96
C LYS A 9 -21.77 -52.01 84.39
N HIS A 10 -23.08 -52.09 84.62
CA HIS A 10 -23.89 -51.03 85.21
C HIS A 10 -24.31 -51.43 86.64
N ARG A 11 -24.67 -50.44 87.47
CA ARG A 11 -25.27 -50.69 88.78
C ARG A 11 -26.74 -51.10 88.61
N CYS A 12 -27.26 -51.93 89.52
CA CYS A 12 -28.67 -52.33 89.49
C CYS A 12 -29.59 -51.10 89.46
N HIS A 13 -30.52 -51.07 88.51
CA HIS A 13 -31.51 -50.01 88.34
C HIS A 13 -32.91 -50.61 88.14
N PHE A 14 -33.93 -49.79 88.34
CA PHE A 14 -35.32 -50.15 88.04
C PHE A 14 -35.65 -49.72 86.61
N GLY A 15 -36.21 -50.62 85.79
CA GLY A 15 -36.54 -50.37 84.39
C GLY A 15 -35.65 -51.13 83.39
N PRO A 16 -35.82 -50.91 82.07
CA PRO A 16 -35.03 -51.58 81.03
C PRO A 16 -33.56 -51.17 81.10
N CYS A 17 -32.67 -52.11 80.77
CA CYS A 17 -31.22 -51.87 80.79
C CYS A 17 -30.83 -50.69 79.87
N PRO A 18 -29.84 -49.86 80.27
CA PRO A 18 -29.33 -48.80 79.41
C PRO A 18 -28.76 -49.38 78.10
N PRO A 19 -28.82 -48.61 76.99
CA PRO A 19 -28.27 -49.04 75.71
C PRO A 19 -26.75 -49.26 75.82
N CYS A 20 -26.23 -50.16 74.99
CA CYS A 20 -24.80 -50.45 74.95
C CYS A 20 -24.01 -49.28 74.32
N HIS A 21 -23.02 -48.75 75.04
CA HIS A 21 -22.14 -47.68 74.55
C HIS A 21 -20.84 -48.19 73.91
N GLN A 22 -20.59 -49.50 73.93
CA GLN A 22 -19.41 -50.09 73.29
C GLN A 22 -19.41 -49.79 71.79
N PRO A 23 -18.23 -49.55 71.18
CA PRO A 23 -18.12 -49.40 69.74
C PRO A 23 -18.60 -50.68 69.06
N CYS A 24 -19.36 -50.53 67.98
CA CYS A 24 -19.94 -51.63 67.24
C CYS A 24 -18.87 -52.59 66.72
N GLN A 25 -17.75 -52.09 66.16
CA GLN A 25 -16.63 -52.90 65.66
C GLN A 25 -17.00 -54.00 64.64
N LYS A 26 -18.25 -54.06 64.16
CA LYS A 26 -18.63 -54.92 63.05
C LYS A 26 -17.86 -54.51 61.80
N VAL A 27 -17.38 -55.51 61.06
CA VAL A 27 -16.72 -55.32 59.77
C VAL A 27 -17.77 -54.90 58.75
N LEU A 28 -17.54 -53.79 58.07
CA LEU A 28 -18.42 -53.34 57.00
C LEU A 28 -18.12 -54.15 55.74
N GLU A 29 -19.07 -55.00 55.33
CA GLU A 29 -18.98 -55.93 54.18
C GLU A 29 -18.43 -55.30 52.89
N LYS A 30 -18.69 -54.01 52.66
CA LYS A 30 -18.27 -53.28 51.45
C LYS A 30 -16.81 -52.84 51.43
N CYS A 31 -16.14 -52.73 52.59
CA CYS A 31 -14.82 -52.10 52.67
C CYS A 31 -13.87 -52.68 53.71
N GLY A 32 -14.28 -53.67 54.51
CA GLY A 32 -13.44 -54.29 55.54
C GLY A 32 -13.13 -53.42 56.76
N HIS A 33 -13.50 -52.14 56.75
CA HIS A 33 -13.34 -51.23 57.90
C HIS A 33 -14.28 -51.57 59.06
N LEU A 34 -13.83 -51.29 60.27
CA LEU A 34 -14.59 -51.48 61.51
C LEU A 34 -15.53 -50.30 61.75
N CYS A 35 -16.78 -50.58 62.12
CA CYS A 35 -17.75 -49.54 62.48
C CYS A 35 -17.32 -48.81 63.78
N PRO A 36 -17.03 -47.49 63.73
CA PRO A 36 -16.53 -46.73 64.88
C PRO A 36 -17.64 -46.22 65.81
N ILE A 37 -18.91 -46.41 65.44
CA ILE A 37 -20.07 -45.85 66.16
C ILE A 37 -20.48 -46.79 67.28
N SER A 38 -21.14 -46.26 68.31
CA SER A 38 -21.70 -47.05 69.41
C SER A 38 -22.64 -48.15 68.91
N CYS A 39 -22.82 -49.17 69.74
CA CYS A 39 -23.66 -50.32 69.44
C CYS A 39 -25.08 -49.88 69.10
N HIS A 40 -25.54 -50.24 67.90
CA HIS A 40 -26.85 -49.87 67.36
C HIS A 40 -27.83 -51.05 67.29
N ASP A 41 -27.52 -52.15 67.99
CA ASP A 41 -28.36 -53.36 68.03
C ASP A 41 -29.62 -53.18 68.91
N GLN A 42 -29.61 -52.21 69.83
CA GLN A 42 -30.69 -51.94 70.79
C GLN A 42 -31.19 -50.49 70.65
N ALA A 43 -31.29 -49.98 69.41
CA ALA A 43 -31.79 -48.64 69.17
C ALA A 43 -33.31 -48.57 69.38
N LEU A 44 -33.76 -47.57 70.14
CA LEU A 44 -35.19 -47.28 70.36
C LEU A 44 -35.74 -46.51 69.15
N VAL A 45 -36.58 -47.16 68.34
CA VAL A 45 -37.21 -46.56 67.16
C VAL A 45 -38.68 -46.31 67.47
N LYS A 46 -39.17 -45.11 67.12
CA LYS A 46 -40.58 -44.74 67.25
C LYS A 46 -41.41 -45.56 66.27
N GLN A 47 -42.39 -46.32 66.75
CA GLN A 47 -43.27 -47.10 65.90
C GLN A 47 -44.22 -46.16 65.14
N THR A 48 -43.98 -45.98 63.84
CA THR A 48 -44.85 -45.21 62.94
C THR A 48 -45.93 -46.10 62.35
N GLY A 49 -46.89 -46.48 63.18
CA GLY A 49 -48.21 -46.94 62.74
C GLY A 49 -49.23 -45.94 63.26
N ARG A 50 -49.93 -45.21 62.37
CA ARG A 50 -51.11 -44.46 62.80
C ARG A 50 -52.14 -45.50 63.24
N HIS A 51 -52.29 -45.71 64.55
CA HIS A 51 -53.50 -46.34 65.04
C HIS A 51 -54.66 -45.43 64.65
N GLN A 52 -55.55 -45.93 63.79
CA GLN A 52 -56.70 -45.16 63.35
C GLN A 52 -57.64 -45.05 64.56
N LEU A 53 -57.71 -43.86 65.15
CA LEU A 53 -58.59 -43.58 66.28
C LEU A 53 -60.03 -43.85 65.83
N SER A 54 -60.77 -44.66 66.58
CA SER A 54 -62.11 -45.09 66.18
C SER A 54 -63.19 -44.07 66.56
N GLY A 55 -62.82 -42.99 67.26
CA GLY A 55 -63.72 -41.86 67.52
C GLY A 55 -63.01 -40.52 67.82
N PRO A 56 -63.75 -39.39 67.83
CA PRO A 56 -63.19 -38.03 67.95
C PRO A 56 -62.60 -37.66 69.33
N TRP A 57 -62.81 -38.47 70.36
CA TRP A 57 -62.44 -38.17 71.75
C TRP A 57 -61.27 -39.01 72.29
N GLU A 58 -60.72 -39.93 71.50
CA GLU A 58 -59.55 -40.71 71.91
C GLU A 58 -58.27 -39.87 71.78
N GLN A 59 -57.53 -39.75 72.87
CA GLN A 59 -56.21 -39.14 72.86
C GLN A 59 -55.22 -40.06 72.13
N PRO A 60 -54.29 -39.53 71.32
CA PRO A 60 -53.25 -40.35 70.71
C PRO A 60 -52.45 -41.06 71.82
N ALA A 61 -52.39 -42.39 71.77
CA ALA A 61 -51.55 -43.16 72.67
C ALA A 61 -50.09 -42.67 72.58
N GLU A 62 -49.38 -42.68 73.72
CA GLU A 62 -47.94 -42.41 73.75
C GLU A 62 -47.24 -43.29 72.70
N PRO A 63 -46.31 -42.73 71.91
CA PRO A 63 -45.73 -43.47 70.82
C PRO A 63 -44.95 -44.67 71.37
N ALA A 64 -45.38 -45.87 71.00
CA ALA A 64 -44.66 -47.10 71.33
C ALA A 64 -43.25 -47.03 70.72
N PHE A 65 -42.23 -47.16 71.57
CA PHE A 65 -40.84 -47.32 71.13
C PHE A 65 -40.49 -48.80 71.13
N ILE A 66 -40.01 -49.29 69.99
CA ILE A 66 -39.54 -50.67 69.86
C ILE A 66 -38.01 -50.68 69.78
N GLN A 67 -37.39 -51.68 70.40
CA GLN A 67 -35.95 -51.90 70.27
C GLN A 67 -35.68 -52.70 69.00
N THR A 68 -34.95 -52.11 68.06
CA THR A 68 -34.57 -52.76 66.80
C THR A 68 -33.11 -52.51 66.47
N ALA A 69 -32.44 -53.52 65.89
CA ALA A 69 -31.09 -53.36 65.39
C ALA A 69 -31.11 -52.54 64.10
N LEU A 70 -30.46 -51.38 64.12
CA LEU A 70 -30.29 -50.55 62.92
C LEU A 70 -29.16 -51.11 62.05
N PRO A 71 -29.17 -50.89 60.73
CA PRO A 71 -28.01 -51.23 59.90
C PRO A 71 -26.81 -50.35 60.26
N CYS A 72 -25.59 -50.89 60.11
CA CYS A 72 -24.38 -50.10 60.22
C CYS A 72 -24.40 -48.93 59.21
N PRO A 73 -24.06 -47.70 59.61
CA PRO A 73 -23.95 -46.57 58.70
C PRO A 73 -22.76 -46.72 57.74
N PRO A 74 -22.75 -45.98 56.63
CA PRO A 74 -21.67 -46.05 55.64
C PRO A 74 -20.31 -45.66 56.25
N CYS A 75 -19.25 -46.28 55.73
CA CYS A 75 -17.89 -46.05 56.20
C CYS A 75 -17.42 -44.60 55.94
N GLN A 76 -16.97 -43.92 57.00
CA GLN A 76 -16.44 -42.55 56.96
C GLN A 76 -14.91 -42.47 57.07
N VAL A 77 -14.21 -43.61 57.05
CA VAL A 77 -12.74 -43.64 57.09
C VAL A 77 -12.18 -42.85 55.89
N PRO A 78 -11.32 -41.83 56.10
CA PRO A 78 -10.76 -41.02 55.03
C PRO A 78 -9.71 -41.81 54.25
N ILE A 79 -9.91 -41.93 52.95
CA ILE A 79 -8.97 -42.59 52.03
C ILE A 79 -8.38 -41.52 51.12
N PRO A 80 -7.05 -41.46 50.95
CA PRO A 80 -6.42 -40.55 50.00
C PRO A 80 -6.76 -40.98 48.57
N VAL A 81 -7.55 -40.16 47.87
CA VAL A 81 -7.94 -40.41 46.47
C VAL A 81 -7.39 -39.28 45.61
N GLU A 82 -6.85 -39.61 44.43
CA GLU A 82 -6.47 -38.61 43.42
C GLU A 82 -7.68 -38.17 42.59
N CYS A 83 -7.76 -36.89 42.25
CA CYS A 83 -8.83 -36.43 41.36
C CYS A 83 -8.66 -36.98 39.93
N LEU A 84 -9.74 -36.96 39.14
CA LEU A 84 -9.78 -37.44 37.74
C LEU A 84 -8.64 -36.93 36.86
N GLY A 85 -8.20 -35.68 37.08
CA GLY A 85 -7.13 -35.04 36.33
C GLY A 85 -5.73 -35.16 36.97
N LYS A 86 -5.59 -35.86 38.10
CA LYS A 86 -4.36 -35.97 38.92
C LYS A 86 -3.76 -34.63 39.36
N HIS A 87 -4.62 -33.63 39.62
CA HIS A 87 -4.20 -32.31 40.12
C HIS A 87 -3.86 -32.32 41.61
N GLU A 88 -4.65 -33.03 42.42
CA GLU A 88 -4.48 -33.12 43.87
C GLU A 88 -4.97 -34.45 44.43
N VAL A 89 -4.52 -34.77 45.64
CA VAL A 89 -4.97 -35.91 46.45
C VAL A 89 -5.86 -35.35 47.56
N SER A 90 -7.11 -35.81 47.64
CA SER A 90 -8.08 -35.39 48.68
C SER A 90 -8.55 -36.60 49.50
N PRO A 91 -8.66 -36.47 50.83
CA PRO A 91 -9.22 -37.52 51.67
C PRO A 91 -10.74 -37.63 51.48
N LEU A 92 -11.20 -38.69 50.84
CA LEU A 92 -12.64 -38.98 50.68
C LEU A 92 -13.09 -40.08 51.63
N PRO A 93 -14.31 -40.02 52.18
CA PRO A 93 -14.84 -41.09 53.01
C PRO A 93 -14.95 -42.38 52.17
N CYS A 94 -14.57 -43.50 52.75
CA CYS A 94 -14.49 -44.79 52.07
C CYS A 94 -15.75 -45.16 51.28
N HIS A 95 -16.94 -44.86 51.81
CA HIS A 95 -18.20 -45.11 51.10
C HIS A 95 -18.36 -44.30 49.80
N ALA A 96 -17.75 -43.12 49.72
CA ALA A 96 -17.80 -42.22 48.57
C ALA A 96 -16.55 -42.33 47.67
N VAL A 97 -15.73 -43.37 47.84
CA VAL A 97 -14.57 -43.62 46.98
C VAL A 97 -15.06 -43.82 45.55
N GLY A 98 -14.66 -42.90 44.68
CA GLY A 98 -15.01 -42.91 43.28
C GLY A 98 -14.27 -41.82 42.52
N PRO A 99 -14.40 -41.79 41.18
CA PRO A 99 -13.83 -40.72 40.37
C PRO A 99 -14.42 -39.38 40.79
N TYR A 100 -13.61 -38.51 41.39
CA TYR A 100 -14.02 -37.16 41.77
C TYR A 100 -13.27 -36.10 40.95
N SER A 101 -13.96 -35.02 40.61
CA SER A 101 -13.36 -33.82 40.01
C SER A 101 -13.12 -32.79 41.11
N CYS A 102 -11.91 -32.23 41.18
CA CYS A 102 -11.60 -31.15 42.12
C CYS A 102 -12.21 -29.79 41.73
N LYS A 103 -12.93 -29.73 40.60
CA LYS A 103 -13.52 -28.52 39.98
C LYS A 103 -12.55 -27.37 39.66
N ARG A 104 -11.26 -27.51 39.98
CA ARG A 104 -10.23 -26.55 39.57
C ARG A 104 -9.95 -26.67 38.07
N LEU A 105 -9.44 -25.59 37.49
CA LEU A 105 -8.96 -25.59 36.12
C LEU A 105 -7.80 -26.58 35.97
N CYS A 106 -7.74 -27.27 34.84
CA CYS A 106 -6.80 -28.34 34.59
C CYS A 106 -5.33 -27.85 34.61
N GLY A 107 -5.06 -26.68 34.04
CA GLY A 107 -3.73 -26.05 34.12
C GLY A 107 -2.62 -26.75 33.33
N ARG A 108 -2.89 -27.87 32.65
CA ARG A 108 -1.93 -28.58 31.80
C ARG A 108 -1.50 -27.73 30.62
N MET A 109 -0.22 -27.75 30.28
CA MET A 109 0.35 -27.00 29.17
C MET A 109 -0.10 -27.59 27.83
N LEU A 110 -0.72 -26.77 27.00
CA LEU A 110 -1.23 -27.16 25.69
C LEU A 110 -0.09 -27.41 24.71
N ASN A 111 -0.40 -28.02 23.56
CA ASN A 111 0.59 -28.33 22.50
C ASN A 111 1.32 -27.07 21.97
N CYS A 112 0.71 -25.89 22.13
CA CYS A 112 1.32 -24.61 21.76
C CYS A 112 2.44 -24.15 22.72
N GLN A 113 2.60 -24.79 23.88
CA GLN A 113 3.56 -24.51 24.95
C GLN A 113 3.48 -23.12 25.60
N ASN A 114 2.56 -22.25 25.16
CA ASN A 114 2.41 -20.90 25.73
C ASN A 114 1.12 -20.76 26.55
N HIS A 115 0.12 -21.62 26.34
CA HIS A 115 -1.17 -21.57 27.03
C HIS A 115 -1.42 -22.84 27.82
N THR A 116 -2.26 -22.72 28.85
CA THR A 116 -2.66 -23.82 29.72
C THR A 116 -4.14 -24.16 29.54
N CYS A 117 -4.52 -25.40 29.85
CA CYS A 117 -5.89 -25.87 29.74
C CYS A 117 -6.78 -25.19 30.78
N THR A 118 -7.77 -24.43 30.31
CA THR A 118 -8.79 -23.75 31.12
C THR A 118 -10.05 -24.59 31.33
N LYS A 119 -10.11 -25.83 30.84
CA LYS A 119 -11.21 -26.74 31.19
C LYS A 119 -11.16 -27.07 32.68
N GLU A 120 -12.34 -27.23 33.29
CA GLU A 120 -12.45 -27.80 34.63
C GLU A 120 -11.83 -29.21 34.69
N CYS A 121 -11.52 -29.67 35.90
CA CYS A 121 -10.89 -30.96 36.13
C CYS A 121 -11.63 -32.09 35.39
N HIS A 122 -10.95 -32.62 34.38
CA HIS A 122 -11.45 -33.66 33.49
C HIS A 122 -10.46 -34.82 33.44
N LYS A 123 -10.91 -35.96 32.93
CA LYS A 123 -10.06 -37.12 32.70
C LYS A 123 -9.10 -36.81 31.54
N VAL A 124 -7.82 -37.12 31.73
CA VAL A 124 -6.79 -36.99 30.70
C VAL A 124 -6.12 -38.34 30.51
N THR A 125 -6.26 -38.92 29.32
CA THR A 125 -5.52 -40.13 28.94
C THR A 125 -4.05 -39.76 28.72
N GLU A 126 -3.16 -40.43 29.43
CA GLU A 126 -1.72 -40.31 29.18
C GLU A 126 -1.41 -41.03 27.87
N VAL A 127 -0.84 -40.30 26.91
CA VAL A 127 -0.40 -40.85 25.62
C VAL A 127 1.11 -41.04 25.70
N ASP A 128 1.59 -42.20 25.22
CA ASP A 128 2.91 -42.75 25.51
C ASP A 128 4.10 -41.80 25.28
N GLY A 129 5.06 -41.84 26.24
CA GLY A 129 6.42 -41.31 26.08
C GLY A 129 6.87 -40.24 27.09
N CYS A 130 5.99 -39.66 27.90
CA CYS A 130 6.36 -38.73 28.99
C CYS A 130 5.29 -38.70 30.10
N PRO A 131 5.52 -39.34 31.26
CA PRO A 131 4.59 -39.31 32.39
C PRO A 131 4.71 -37.95 33.08
N GLY A 132 3.88 -36.99 32.70
CA GLY A 132 3.93 -35.64 33.26
C GLY A 132 2.54 -35.09 33.53
N ARG A 133 2.28 -34.68 34.78
CA ARG A 133 1.08 -33.92 35.19
C ARG A 133 0.92 -32.59 34.43
N HIS A 134 1.92 -32.19 33.64
CA HIS A 134 2.01 -30.90 32.97
C HIS A 134 1.70 -30.92 31.47
N LYS A 135 1.60 -32.07 30.81
CA LYS A 135 1.30 -32.14 29.36
C LYS A 135 -0.20 -32.32 29.11
N ALA A 136 -0.74 -31.57 28.16
CA ALA A 136 -2.10 -31.74 27.67
C ALA A 136 -2.26 -33.07 26.93
N GLY A 137 -3.39 -33.76 27.18
CA GLY A 137 -3.82 -34.91 26.39
C GLY A 137 -4.83 -34.49 25.31
N PRO A 138 -5.36 -35.45 24.53
CA PRO A 138 -6.35 -35.18 23.47
C PRO A 138 -7.65 -34.58 24.02
N GLU A 139 -8.01 -34.92 25.25
CA GLU A 139 -9.21 -34.43 25.94
C GLU A 139 -9.11 -32.95 26.39
N CYS A 140 -7.90 -32.41 26.45
CA CYS A 140 -7.66 -31.03 26.86
C CYS A 140 -8.13 -30.04 25.77
N LEU A 141 -8.27 -28.76 26.13
CA LEU A 141 -8.61 -27.73 25.16
C LEU A 141 -7.53 -27.61 24.08
N GLN A 142 -7.91 -27.46 22.81
CA GLN A 142 -6.96 -27.04 21.78
C GLN A 142 -6.84 -25.52 21.79
N CYS A 143 -5.63 -25.03 21.58
CA CYS A 143 -5.39 -23.59 21.55
C CYS A 143 -5.85 -23.02 20.19
N GLU A 144 -6.93 -22.26 20.20
CA GLU A 144 -7.44 -21.54 19.01
C GLU A 144 -7.00 -20.07 18.97
N GLU A 145 -6.28 -19.62 20.00
CA GLU A 145 -5.78 -18.25 20.07
C GLU A 145 -4.66 -17.99 19.05
N GLY A 146 -4.62 -16.76 18.54
CA GLY A 146 -3.54 -16.28 17.67
C GLY A 146 -2.21 -16.17 18.40
N CYS A 147 -1.10 -16.23 17.66
CA CYS A 147 0.23 -16.08 18.24
C CYS A 147 0.50 -14.61 18.64
N SER A 148 0.53 -14.35 19.96
CA SER A 148 0.86 -13.03 20.55
C SER A 148 2.36 -12.75 20.70
N LYS A 149 3.24 -13.63 20.18
CA LYS A 149 4.69 -13.44 20.26
C LYS A 149 5.12 -12.32 19.32
N SER A 150 5.82 -11.32 19.88
CA SER A 150 6.45 -10.27 19.08
C SER A 150 7.44 -10.86 18.08
N ARG A 151 7.33 -10.44 16.83
CA ARG A 151 8.30 -10.80 15.78
C ARG A 151 9.65 -10.13 16.05
N PRO A 152 10.76 -10.66 15.49
CA PRO A 152 12.08 -10.05 15.62
C PRO A 152 12.09 -8.57 15.20
N ALA A 153 13.03 -7.80 15.75
CA ALA A 153 13.13 -6.36 15.59
C ALA A 153 13.02 -5.94 14.11
N GLY A 154 12.06 -5.06 13.81
CA GLY A 154 11.84 -4.51 12.45
C GLY A 154 10.65 -5.08 11.67
N CYS A 155 9.90 -6.05 12.21
CA CYS A 155 8.61 -6.48 11.64
C CYS A 155 7.44 -5.99 12.52
N PRO A 156 6.63 -5.01 12.08
CA PRO A 156 5.49 -4.52 12.85
C PRO A 156 4.26 -5.44 12.77
N HIS A 157 4.30 -6.46 11.91
CA HIS A 157 3.13 -7.30 11.65
C HIS A 157 2.89 -8.36 12.74
N PRO A 158 1.63 -8.61 13.13
CA PRO A 158 1.29 -9.74 13.98
C PRO A 158 1.51 -11.07 13.25
N CYS A 159 1.70 -12.15 14.00
CA CYS A 159 1.77 -13.48 13.41
C CYS A 159 0.37 -13.95 13.00
N VAL A 160 0.21 -14.40 11.75
CA VAL A 160 -1.07 -14.90 11.21
C VAL A 160 -1.35 -16.34 11.66
N LEU A 161 -0.34 -17.04 12.20
CA LEU A 161 -0.50 -18.41 12.64
C LEU A 161 -1.20 -18.48 14.01
N PRO A 162 -1.94 -19.57 14.27
CA PRO A 162 -2.37 -19.90 15.62
C PRO A 162 -1.16 -20.05 16.54
N CYS A 163 -1.40 -20.01 17.85
CA CYS A 163 -0.36 -20.17 18.86
C CYS A 163 0.45 -21.44 18.60
N HIS A 164 1.75 -21.27 18.42
CA HIS A 164 2.65 -22.35 18.04
C HIS A 164 3.85 -22.42 18.98
N PRO A 165 4.45 -23.62 19.15
CA PRO A 165 5.71 -23.75 19.85
C PRO A 165 6.83 -23.08 19.04
N GLY A 166 7.86 -22.58 19.72
CA GLY A 166 9.05 -21.99 19.08
C GLY A 166 8.88 -20.56 18.52
N LYS A 167 9.75 -20.20 17.57
CA LYS A 167 9.87 -18.88 16.93
C LYS A 167 8.90 -18.74 15.76
N CYS A 168 8.37 -17.54 15.54
CA CYS A 168 7.47 -17.27 14.41
C CYS A 168 8.19 -17.43 13.06
N PRO A 169 7.52 -17.98 12.02
CA PRO A 169 8.09 -18.03 10.68
C PRO A 169 8.28 -16.62 10.10
N PRO A 170 9.18 -16.44 9.12
CA PRO A 170 9.47 -15.12 8.54
C PRO A 170 8.23 -14.46 7.93
N CYS A 171 8.20 -13.13 7.94
CA CYS A 171 7.03 -12.37 7.52
C CYS A 171 6.97 -12.24 5.99
N VAL A 172 5.87 -12.72 5.40
CA VAL A 172 5.58 -12.60 3.95
C VAL A 172 4.69 -11.41 3.61
N GLN A 173 4.28 -10.62 4.61
CA GLN A 173 3.44 -9.44 4.38
C GLN A 173 4.24 -8.31 3.72
N MET A 174 3.56 -7.51 2.90
CA MET A 174 4.12 -6.36 2.21
C MET A 174 4.13 -5.13 3.11
N LEU A 175 5.29 -4.50 3.26
CA LEU A 175 5.44 -3.20 3.90
C LEU A 175 5.38 -2.09 2.86
N ARG A 176 4.61 -1.05 3.18
CA ARG A 176 4.59 0.20 2.43
C ARG A 176 5.72 1.09 2.91
N ILE A 177 6.72 1.30 2.06
CA ILE A 177 7.85 2.19 2.34
C ILE A 177 7.82 3.40 1.41
N LYS A 178 8.20 4.57 1.93
CA LYS A 178 8.35 5.78 1.12
C LYS A 178 9.65 5.69 0.33
N CYS A 179 9.59 5.97 -0.96
CA CYS A 179 10.78 6.03 -1.79
C CYS A 179 11.66 7.24 -1.46
N HIS A 180 12.96 7.20 -1.76
CA HIS A 180 13.88 8.37 -1.61
C HIS A 180 13.43 9.61 -2.40
N CYS A 181 12.67 9.42 -3.49
CA CYS A 181 12.06 10.53 -4.23
C CYS A 181 10.90 11.21 -3.49
N LYS A 182 10.39 10.63 -2.39
CA LYS A 182 9.22 11.06 -1.59
C LYS A 182 7.88 11.11 -2.32
N ILE A 183 7.85 10.79 -3.62
CA ILE A 183 6.63 10.81 -4.45
C ILE A 183 5.93 9.44 -4.43
N THR A 184 6.70 8.37 -4.66
CA THR A 184 6.15 7.02 -4.81
C THR A 184 6.25 6.22 -3.52
N ASN A 185 5.26 5.35 -3.31
CA ASN A 185 5.27 4.36 -2.24
C ASN A 185 5.60 3.00 -2.86
N LEU A 186 6.53 2.27 -2.25
CA LEU A 186 6.94 0.94 -2.70
C LEU A 186 6.37 -0.10 -1.75
N TYR A 187 5.96 -1.23 -2.31
CA TYR A 187 5.51 -2.40 -1.55
C TYR A 187 6.62 -3.43 -1.58
N VAL A 188 7.25 -3.65 -0.44
CA VAL A 188 8.39 -4.56 -0.29
C VAL A 188 8.07 -5.58 0.78
N GLU A 189 8.39 -6.85 0.55
CA GLU A 189 8.20 -7.90 1.55
C GLU A 189 8.94 -7.58 2.84
N CYS A 190 8.24 -7.73 3.97
CA CYS A 190 8.78 -7.43 5.29
C CYS A 190 10.07 -8.20 5.57
N ARG A 191 10.13 -9.50 5.25
CA ARG A 191 11.36 -10.30 5.40
C ARG A 191 12.55 -9.62 4.73
N LYS A 192 12.41 -9.23 3.46
CA LYS A 192 13.50 -8.66 2.65
C LYS A 192 14.04 -7.38 3.27
N ILE A 193 13.17 -6.47 3.70
CA ILE A 193 13.61 -5.21 4.30
C ILE A 193 14.13 -5.36 5.73
N THR A 194 13.59 -6.29 6.52
CA THR A 194 14.02 -6.49 7.92
C THR A 194 15.39 -7.17 7.99
N THR A 195 15.67 -8.13 7.10
CA THR A 195 16.96 -8.84 7.07
C THR A 195 18.04 -8.14 6.26
N ALA A 196 17.67 -7.20 5.39
CA ALA A 196 18.60 -6.49 4.52
C ALA A 196 19.59 -5.59 5.29
N ASP A 197 20.81 -5.51 4.76
CA ASP A 197 21.82 -4.53 5.16
C ASP A 197 21.42 -3.11 4.71
N VAL A 198 22.16 -2.09 5.18
CA VAL A 198 21.88 -0.68 4.86
C VAL A 198 21.88 -0.41 3.35
N SER A 199 22.81 -1.01 2.61
CA SER A 199 22.91 -0.86 1.15
C SER A 199 21.70 -1.45 0.43
N GLU A 200 21.31 -2.68 0.78
CA GLU A 200 20.13 -3.33 0.22
C GLU A 200 18.84 -2.61 0.58
N LYS A 201 18.71 -2.11 1.82
CA LYS A 201 17.58 -1.25 2.23
C LYS A 201 17.47 -0.01 1.35
N ASN A 202 18.59 0.63 1.01
CA ASN A 202 18.60 1.79 0.12
C ASN A 202 18.14 1.42 -1.31
N LEU A 203 18.52 0.24 -1.80
CA LEU A 203 18.09 -0.25 -3.11
C LEU A 203 16.59 -0.63 -3.11
N LEU A 204 16.11 -1.29 -2.07
CA LEU A 204 14.70 -1.68 -1.92
C LEU A 204 13.77 -0.46 -1.77
N SER A 205 14.28 0.65 -1.22
CA SER A 205 13.58 1.93 -1.09
C SER A 205 13.73 2.85 -2.32
N CYS A 206 14.37 2.38 -3.39
CA CYS A 206 14.48 3.08 -4.66
C CYS A 206 13.40 2.60 -5.65
N CYS A 207 12.68 3.55 -6.26
CA CYS A 207 11.65 3.26 -7.26
C CYS A 207 12.22 2.90 -8.64
N LYS A 208 13.55 2.92 -8.80
CA LYS A 208 14.31 2.70 -10.05
C LYS A 208 13.98 3.67 -11.19
N ASN A 209 13.14 4.68 -10.93
CA ASN A 209 12.87 5.76 -11.87
C ASN A 209 13.94 6.84 -11.78
N GLN A 210 14.03 7.66 -12.82
CA GLN A 210 14.87 8.86 -12.84
C GLN A 210 14.48 9.81 -11.68
N CYS A 211 15.48 10.39 -11.03
CA CYS A 211 15.24 11.30 -9.92
C CYS A 211 14.44 12.54 -10.37
N PRO A 212 13.30 12.87 -9.71
CA PRO A 212 12.46 14.01 -10.10
C PRO A 212 13.03 15.37 -9.67
N LYS A 213 14.10 15.39 -8.86
CA LYS A 213 14.70 16.63 -8.35
C LYS A 213 15.42 17.39 -9.48
N GLU A 214 15.27 18.70 -9.44
CA GLU A 214 15.98 19.61 -10.35
C GLU A 214 17.30 20.04 -9.73
N LEU A 215 18.35 20.03 -10.54
CA LEU A 215 19.67 20.54 -10.20
C LEU A 215 19.64 22.07 -10.20
N PRO A 216 20.62 22.76 -9.57
CA PRO A 216 20.70 24.23 -9.56
C PRO A 216 20.73 24.89 -10.95
N CYS A 217 21.01 24.12 -12.01
CA CYS A 217 20.97 24.58 -13.40
C CYS A 217 19.58 24.51 -14.05
N GLY A 218 18.53 24.13 -13.31
CA GLY A 218 17.15 23.97 -13.81
C GLY A 218 16.90 22.67 -14.59
N HIS A 219 17.89 21.77 -14.70
CA HIS A 219 17.72 20.47 -15.35
C HIS A 219 17.39 19.39 -14.33
N ARG A 220 16.58 18.40 -14.74
CA ARG A 220 16.29 17.21 -13.92
C ARG A 220 17.53 16.33 -13.77
N CYS A 221 17.74 15.81 -12.57
CA CYS A 221 18.81 14.84 -12.30
C CYS A 221 18.65 13.61 -13.20
N LYS A 222 19.73 13.14 -13.83
CA LYS A 222 19.73 11.96 -14.71
C LYS A 222 19.96 10.64 -13.96
N GLU A 223 20.43 10.71 -12.73
CA GLU A 223 20.63 9.54 -11.90
C GLU A 223 19.29 8.88 -11.55
N MET A 224 19.31 7.56 -11.40
CA MET A 224 18.19 6.84 -10.80
C MET A 224 17.94 7.37 -9.39
N CYS A 225 16.72 7.19 -8.90
CA CYS A 225 16.34 7.59 -7.55
C CYS A 225 17.40 7.09 -6.55
N HIS A 226 18.05 8.03 -5.88
CA HIS A 226 19.18 7.76 -5.00
C HIS A 226 18.89 8.37 -3.63
N PRO A 227 19.48 7.83 -2.56
CA PRO A 227 19.44 8.49 -1.26
C PRO A 227 20.16 9.84 -1.33
N GLY A 228 19.70 10.81 -0.55
CA GLY A 228 20.39 12.10 -0.36
C GLY A 228 20.19 13.15 -1.46
N GLU A 229 21.18 14.03 -1.58
CA GLU A 229 21.21 15.15 -2.53
C GLU A 229 21.73 14.73 -3.90
N CYS A 230 21.24 15.37 -4.96
CA CYS A 230 21.62 15.03 -6.33
C CYS A 230 23.05 15.51 -6.64
N PRO A 231 23.81 14.76 -7.45
CA PRO A 231 25.13 15.20 -7.86
C PRO A 231 25.02 16.49 -8.68
N TYR A 232 25.86 17.48 -8.36
CA TYR A 232 25.82 18.81 -9.00
C TYR A 232 26.30 18.83 -10.47
N ASN A 233 26.77 17.70 -11.01
CA ASN A 233 27.26 17.62 -12.39
C ASN A 233 26.08 17.41 -13.36
N CYS A 234 25.74 18.45 -14.13
CA CYS A 234 24.70 18.35 -15.16
C CYS A 234 25.31 17.99 -16.52
N ASN A 235 25.10 16.75 -16.97
CA ASN A 235 25.51 16.25 -18.29
C ASN A 235 24.40 16.42 -19.34
N GLN A 236 23.46 17.36 -19.16
CA GLN A 236 22.46 17.69 -20.19
C GLN A 236 23.14 18.50 -21.31
N LYS A 237 22.89 18.15 -22.58
CA LYS A 237 23.36 18.94 -23.72
C LYS A 237 22.44 20.15 -23.92
N VAL A 238 23.00 21.35 -23.90
CA VAL A 238 22.29 22.61 -24.14
C VAL A 238 22.74 23.15 -25.50
N LYS A 239 21.77 23.61 -26.30
CA LYS A 239 22.01 24.20 -27.62
C LYS A 239 22.34 25.68 -27.44
N LEU A 240 23.60 26.05 -27.63
CA LEU A 240 24.03 27.44 -27.69
C LEU A 240 24.06 27.92 -29.13
N ARG A 241 23.66 29.17 -29.35
CA ARG A 241 23.73 29.83 -30.66
C ARG A 241 24.71 30.99 -30.60
N CYS A 242 25.35 31.28 -31.73
CA CYS A 242 26.09 32.54 -31.86
C CYS A 242 25.15 33.74 -31.69
N PRO A 243 25.68 34.95 -31.38
CA PRO A 243 24.91 36.19 -31.38
C PRO A 243 24.15 36.45 -32.70
N CYS A 244 24.71 35.96 -33.81
CA CYS A 244 24.13 35.96 -35.14
C CYS A 244 23.04 34.90 -35.40
N LYS A 245 22.76 34.02 -34.44
CA LYS A 245 21.84 32.87 -34.50
C LYS A 245 22.10 31.83 -35.61
N ARG A 246 23.16 31.97 -36.42
CA ARG A 246 23.54 31.08 -37.53
C ARG A 246 24.20 29.78 -37.05
N ILE A 247 25.23 29.88 -36.21
CA ILE A 247 25.97 28.72 -35.70
C ILE A 247 25.21 28.18 -34.49
N LYS A 248 24.99 26.86 -34.47
CA LYS A 248 24.43 26.11 -33.34
C LYS A 248 25.48 25.11 -32.89
N ARG A 249 25.84 25.11 -31.60
CA ARG A 249 26.70 24.08 -31.00
C ARG A 249 26.03 23.50 -29.77
N GLU A 250 26.18 22.20 -29.57
CA GLU A 250 25.66 21.48 -28.42
C GLU A 250 26.77 21.27 -27.40
N LEU A 251 26.60 21.79 -26.19
CA LEU A 251 27.60 21.70 -25.13
C LEU A 251 26.94 21.20 -23.84
N PRO A 252 27.64 20.37 -23.03
CA PRO A 252 27.11 19.90 -21.76
C PRO A 252 26.98 21.07 -20.76
N CYS A 253 25.86 21.11 -20.04
CA CYS A 253 25.49 22.18 -19.11
C CYS A 253 26.57 22.47 -18.05
N ASN A 254 27.25 21.43 -17.55
CA ASN A 254 28.36 21.57 -16.62
C ASN A 254 29.48 22.50 -17.15
N LYS A 255 29.81 22.41 -18.45
CA LYS A 255 30.83 23.25 -19.08
C LYS A 255 30.39 24.70 -19.28
N ILE A 256 29.09 24.95 -19.34
CA ILE A 256 28.52 26.29 -19.54
C ILE A 256 28.51 27.07 -18.21
N ARG A 257 28.12 26.44 -17.09
CA ARG A 257 28.11 27.08 -15.76
C ARG A 257 29.49 27.49 -15.27
N GLY A 258 30.56 26.83 -15.73
CA GLY A 258 31.93 27.24 -15.46
C GLY A 258 32.37 28.54 -16.16
N ASN A 259 31.46 29.27 -16.83
CA ASN A 259 31.74 30.50 -17.60
C ASN A 259 32.75 30.33 -18.75
N GLN A 260 33.06 29.10 -19.17
CA GLN A 260 34.19 28.86 -20.08
C GLN A 260 33.83 28.78 -21.57
N VAL A 261 32.55 28.79 -21.96
CA VAL A 261 32.22 28.56 -23.39
C VAL A 261 31.03 29.38 -23.88
N SER A 262 31.32 30.43 -24.64
CA SER A 262 30.40 31.12 -25.54
C SER A 262 30.62 30.62 -26.98
N VAL A 263 29.55 30.58 -27.80
CA VAL A 263 29.68 30.21 -29.22
C VAL A 263 29.93 31.48 -30.03
N GLU A 264 31.17 31.70 -30.44
CA GLU A 264 31.55 32.86 -31.26
C GLU A 264 31.19 32.69 -32.73
N CYS A 265 31.15 33.80 -33.46
CA CYS A 265 30.94 33.82 -34.90
C CYS A 265 32.24 33.48 -35.64
N ASP A 266 32.25 32.40 -36.41
CA ASP A 266 33.36 32.10 -37.33
C ASP A 266 33.44 33.16 -38.46
N ALA A 267 34.58 33.25 -39.16
CA ALA A 267 34.84 34.28 -40.18
C ALA A 267 33.74 34.34 -41.27
N ALA A 268 33.30 33.19 -41.77
CA ALA A 268 32.21 33.08 -42.74
C ALA A 268 30.87 33.62 -42.19
N CYS A 269 30.64 33.50 -40.89
CA CYS A 269 29.41 33.99 -40.28
C CYS A 269 29.41 35.52 -40.11
N LYS A 270 30.57 36.11 -39.80
CA LYS A 270 30.73 37.57 -39.74
C LYS A 270 30.57 38.20 -41.13
N GLU A 271 31.19 37.60 -42.14
CA GLU A 271 31.11 38.06 -43.53
C GLU A 271 29.67 38.04 -44.07
N MET A 272 28.95 36.96 -43.84
CA MET A 272 27.56 36.85 -44.27
C MET A 272 26.63 37.82 -43.53
N LYS A 273 26.94 38.17 -42.27
CA LYS A 273 26.19 39.20 -41.53
C LYS A 273 26.41 40.58 -42.16
N ARG A 274 27.65 40.90 -42.57
CA ARG A 274 27.99 42.16 -43.25
C ARG A 274 27.29 42.30 -44.59
N LYS A 275 27.37 41.27 -45.44
CA LYS A 275 26.65 41.26 -46.73
C LYS A 275 25.14 41.41 -46.55
N ALA A 276 24.55 40.75 -45.55
CA ALA A 276 23.13 40.89 -45.27
C ALA A 276 22.72 42.28 -44.76
N SER A 277 23.58 42.96 -43.98
CA SER A 277 23.31 44.36 -43.60
C SER A 277 23.48 45.31 -44.77
N GLU A 278 24.49 45.12 -45.61
CA GLU A 278 24.74 45.93 -46.80
C GLU A 278 23.59 45.79 -47.83
N ILE A 279 23.08 44.57 -48.05
CA ILE A 279 21.91 44.36 -48.92
C ILE A 279 20.67 45.05 -48.35
N LYS A 280 20.39 44.92 -47.04
CA LYS A 280 19.25 45.58 -46.41
C LYS A 280 19.34 47.10 -46.47
N GLU A 281 20.54 47.64 -46.28
CA GLU A 281 20.78 49.08 -46.39
C GLU A 281 20.62 49.55 -47.84
N ALA A 282 21.12 48.79 -48.82
CA ALA A 282 20.93 49.07 -50.24
C ALA A 282 19.44 48.98 -50.65
N GLU A 283 18.70 47.99 -50.17
CA GLU A 283 17.26 47.86 -50.38
C GLU A 283 16.49 49.03 -49.75
N ALA A 284 16.84 49.42 -48.52
CA ALA A 284 16.23 50.58 -47.85
C ALA A 284 16.53 51.89 -48.59
N ASN A 285 17.76 52.08 -49.04
CA ASN A 285 18.15 53.24 -49.83
C ASN A 285 17.46 53.26 -51.20
N ALA A 286 17.36 52.12 -51.88
CA ALA A 286 16.64 52.01 -53.15
C ALA A 286 15.13 52.27 -52.98
N ALA A 287 14.51 51.77 -51.90
CA ALA A 287 13.11 52.06 -51.58
C ALA A 287 12.90 53.55 -51.31
N LEU A 288 13.82 54.20 -50.60
CA LEU A 288 13.78 55.64 -50.32
C LEU A 288 14.01 56.49 -51.58
N GLU A 289 14.87 56.05 -52.51
CA GLU A 289 15.03 56.67 -53.82
C GLU A 289 13.78 56.51 -54.70
N GLU A 290 13.17 55.33 -54.70
CA GLU A 290 11.92 55.08 -55.43
C GLU A 290 10.78 55.95 -54.89
N GLU A 291 10.65 56.07 -53.56
CA GLU A 291 9.65 56.92 -52.92
C GLU A 291 9.87 58.40 -53.28
N LYS A 292 11.11 58.90 -53.25
CA LYS A 292 11.45 60.26 -53.71
C LYS A 292 11.07 60.48 -55.18
N ARG A 293 11.33 59.51 -56.06
CA ARG A 293 10.94 59.59 -57.48
C ARG A 293 9.43 59.66 -57.65
N ARG A 294 8.66 58.88 -56.87
CA ARG A 294 7.19 58.94 -56.87
C ARG A 294 6.68 60.30 -56.42
N GLN A 295 7.20 60.84 -55.32
CA GLN A 295 6.85 62.18 -54.83
C GLN A 295 7.16 63.27 -55.85
N GLN A 296 8.32 63.18 -56.52
CA GLN A 296 8.70 64.14 -57.55
C GLN A 296 7.75 64.08 -58.77
N ALA A 297 7.37 62.87 -59.20
CA ALA A 297 6.41 62.68 -60.28
C ALA A 297 5.00 63.19 -59.92
N GLU A 298 4.57 63.04 -58.67
CA GLU A 298 3.31 63.60 -58.18
C GLU A 298 3.32 65.14 -58.18
N LEU A 299 4.41 65.76 -57.73
CA LEU A 299 4.58 67.22 -57.79
C LEU A 299 4.58 67.72 -59.24
N GLU A 300 5.30 67.05 -60.15
CA GLU A 300 5.30 67.41 -61.56
C GLU A 300 3.90 67.26 -62.19
N ALA A 301 3.19 66.17 -61.88
CA ALA A 301 1.82 65.97 -62.33
C ALA A 301 0.87 67.06 -61.77
N PHE A 302 1.08 67.49 -60.52
CA PHE A 302 0.32 68.57 -59.90
C PHE A 302 0.60 69.92 -60.55
N GLU A 303 1.87 70.27 -60.80
CA GLU A 303 2.25 71.49 -61.53
C GLU A 303 1.68 71.51 -62.96
N ASN A 304 1.72 70.38 -63.66
CA ASN A 304 1.16 70.26 -65.00
C ASN A 304 -0.37 70.44 -65.02
N ARG A 305 -1.06 70.03 -63.95
CA ARG A 305 -2.51 70.30 -63.75
C ARG A 305 -2.79 71.77 -63.44
N LEU A 306 -1.94 72.42 -62.63
CA LEU A 306 -2.05 73.85 -62.31
C LEU A 306 -1.78 74.77 -63.50
N LYS A 307 -0.90 74.36 -64.43
CA LYS A 307 -0.66 75.05 -65.72
C LYS A 307 -1.84 74.94 -66.70
N GLY A 308 -3.06 74.73 -66.21
CA GLY A 308 -4.30 74.59 -66.97
C GLY A 308 -4.37 75.49 -68.19
N ARG A 309 -4.61 74.87 -69.36
CA ARG A 309 -5.02 75.47 -70.63
C ARG A 309 -4.63 76.95 -70.78
N ARG A 310 -3.35 77.25 -71.02
CA ARG A 310 -3.04 78.44 -71.83
C ARG A 310 -3.88 78.29 -73.11
N LYS A 311 -4.81 79.22 -73.35
CA LYS A 311 -5.51 79.39 -74.63
C LYS A 311 -4.43 79.44 -75.71
N LYS A 312 -4.08 78.28 -76.28
CA LYS A 312 -3.41 78.20 -77.56
C LYS A 312 -4.44 78.78 -78.51
N ASN A 313 -4.11 79.93 -79.11
CA ASN A 313 -4.88 80.49 -80.21
C ASN A 313 -5.28 79.33 -81.13
N ARG A 314 -6.58 79.29 -81.45
CA ARG A 314 -7.25 78.34 -82.33
C ARG A 314 -6.50 78.24 -83.66
N LYS A 315 -5.47 77.40 -83.72
CA LYS A 315 -4.91 76.89 -84.97
C LYS A 315 -5.71 75.62 -85.25
N ARG A 316 -6.74 75.83 -86.08
CA ARG A 316 -7.40 74.90 -87.00
C ARG A 316 -6.98 73.45 -86.81
N ASP A 317 -7.93 72.60 -86.44
CA ASP A 317 -7.82 71.15 -86.57
C ASP A 317 -7.35 70.82 -88.00
N GLU A 318 -6.07 70.47 -88.15
CA GLU A 318 -5.64 69.56 -89.20
C GLU A 318 -5.91 68.16 -88.68
N VAL A 319 -7.15 67.72 -88.92
CA VAL A 319 -7.48 66.32 -89.11
C VAL A 319 -6.37 65.73 -89.98
N ALA A 320 -5.67 64.71 -89.46
CA ALA A 320 -4.71 63.94 -90.22
C ALA A 320 -5.45 63.27 -91.38
N VAL A 321 -5.55 63.98 -92.50
CA VAL A 321 -5.92 63.40 -93.79
C VAL A 321 -4.79 62.48 -94.16
N GLN A 322 -5.10 61.19 -94.24
CA GLN A 322 -4.25 60.18 -94.85
C GLN A 322 -3.74 60.70 -96.20
N LEU A 323 -2.45 61.02 -96.27
CA LEU A 323 -1.80 61.42 -97.50
C LEU A 323 -1.75 60.21 -98.45
N SER A 324 -2.47 60.33 -99.57
CA SER A 324 -2.46 59.41 -100.69
C SER A 324 -1.03 59.06 -101.15
N PRO A 325 -0.76 57.82 -101.59
CA PRO A 325 0.54 57.37 -102.12
C PRO A 325 1.13 58.25 -103.24
N TRP A 326 0.30 59.06 -103.89
CA TRP A 326 0.65 59.90 -105.02
C TRP A 326 1.48 61.15 -104.64
N GLN A 327 1.41 61.60 -103.37
CA GLN A 327 2.20 62.76 -102.90
C GLN A 327 3.66 62.42 -102.56
N LYS A 328 3.97 61.15 -102.21
CA LYS A 328 5.36 60.70 -101.99
C LYS A 328 6.14 60.51 -103.29
N TYR A 329 5.48 60.15 -104.39
CA TYR A 329 6.14 59.92 -105.69
C TYR A 329 6.33 61.18 -106.54
N LYS A 330 5.61 62.28 -106.26
CA LYS A 330 5.75 63.55 -106.99
C LYS A 330 7.15 64.17 -106.89
N SER A 331 7.82 64.00 -105.75
CA SER A 331 9.21 64.48 -105.54
C SER A 331 10.25 63.66 -106.31
N TYR A 332 9.93 62.42 -106.66
CA TYR A 332 10.78 61.54 -107.48
C TYR A 332 10.46 61.60 -108.98
N LEU A 333 9.29 62.07 -109.38
CA LEU A 333 8.85 62.17 -110.78
C LEU A 333 9.57 63.29 -111.56
N PHE A 334 9.86 64.42 -110.91
CA PHE A 334 10.55 65.56 -111.54
C PHE A 334 11.99 65.27 -112.00
N PRO A 335 12.87 64.62 -111.20
CA PRO A 335 14.20 64.27 -111.68
C PRO A 335 14.17 63.14 -112.72
N VAL A 336 13.22 62.20 -112.64
CA VAL A 336 13.11 61.09 -113.60
C VAL A 336 12.65 61.57 -114.98
N CYS A 337 11.71 62.52 -115.06
CA CYS A 337 11.32 63.14 -116.34
C CYS A 337 12.46 63.97 -116.95
N GLY A 338 13.30 64.63 -116.14
CA GLY A 338 14.47 65.38 -116.63
C GLY A 338 15.51 64.48 -117.31
N VAL A 339 15.77 63.29 -116.73
CA VAL A 339 16.71 62.32 -117.31
C VAL A 339 16.16 61.70 -118.60
N VAL A 340 14.85 61.42 -118.68
CA VAL A 340 14.23 60.87 -119.91
C VAL A 340 14.23 61.87 -121.07
N VAL A 341 14.01 63.16 -120.81
CA VAL A 341 14.10 64.21 -121.85
C VAL A 341 15.54 64.41 -122.32
N ALA A 342 16.53 64.35 -121.43
CA ALA A 342 17.94 64.43 -121.81
C ALA A 342 18.37 63.23 -122.68
N VAL A 343 17.90 62.01 -122.36
CA VAL A 343 18.17 60.81 -123.16
C VAL A 343 17.47 60.86 -124.51
N LEU A 344 16.24 61.39 -124.59
CA LEU A 344 15.52 61.58 -125.86
C LEU A 344 16.14 62.66 -126.75
N VAL A 345 16.58 63.80 -126.18
CA VAL A 345 17.31 64.83 -126.93
C VAL A 345 18.65 64.30 -127.42
N TRP A 346 19.36 63.53 -126.60
CA TRP A 346 20.59 62.85 -127.01
C TRP A 346 20.31 61.83 -128.14
N TYR A 347 19.25 61.03 -128.04
CA TYR A 347 18.89 60.06 -129.08
C TYR A 347 18.45 60.73 -130.39
N ILE A 348 17.73 61.86 -130.34
CA ILE A 348 17.29 62.61 -131.53
C ILE A 348 18.47 63.35 -132.19
N CYS A 349 19.43 63.87 -131.41
CA CYS A 349 20.62 64.52 -131.95
C CYS A 349 21.69 63.54 -132.48
N HIS A 350 21.63 62.25 -132.14
CA HIS A 350 22.60 61.24 -132.60
C HIS A 350 22.07 60.30 -133.69
N HIS A 351 20.79 60.43 -134.09
CA HIS A 351 20.14 59.59 -135.13
C HIS A 351 19.54 60.40 -136.30
N ALA A 352 19.91 61.67 -136.44
CA ALA A 352 19.61 62.52 -137.59
C ALA A 352 20.90 62.91 -138.30
N ASP A 353 21.52 61.93 -138.96
CA ASP A 353 22.30 62.10 -140.19
C ASP A 353 21.42 61.68 -141.38
#